data_AF-A0A180FW33-F1
#
_entry.id   AF-A0A180FW33-F1
#
_cell.length_a   1.000
_cell.length_b   1.000
_cell.length_c   1.000
_cell.angle_alpha   90.00
_cell.angle_beta   90.00
_cell.angle_gamma   90.00
#
_symmetry.space_group_name_H-M   'P 1'
#
loop_
_entity.id
_entity.type
_entity.pdbx_description
1 polymer ?
#
loop_
_entity_poly.entity_id
_entity_poly.type
_entity_poly.pdbx_seq_one_letter_code
_entity_poly.pdbx_strand_id
1 'polypeptide(L)'
;MTQVSPYCQSLMVAGVDDDIALQRLSTFGFSAMQGGLDNPFLAWCLTSDKPTTLKAGGPMTLSFTAHWHDELPGFYTALKPTPLNNARLIWHNTALAADLAIPETLFTPEQGAGVFGGETLLPGMQPLAQVYSGHQFGVWAGQLGDGRGILLGEQQLANGQTMDWHLKGAGLTPYSRMGDGRAVLRSTIRESLASEAMHALGIPTTRALSIVTSDTPVARETMEQGAMLIRIAQSHARFGHFEHFYYRREPEKVRQLADFVINHYWPQWKDDADKYILWFRDVVARTASLIASWQTVGFAHGVMNTDNMLYL
;
A
#
# COMPACT_ATOMS: atom_id res chain seq x y z
N MET A 1 -17.79 30.89 -17.08
CA MET A 1 -17.18 29.85 -17.93
C MET A 1 -16.34 28.97 -17.03
N THR A 2 -16.92 27.83 -16.65
CA THR A 2 -16.35 26.85 -15.73
C THR A 2 -15.32 26.03 -16.50
N GLN A 3 -14.06 26.02 -16.05
CA GLN A 3 -13.04 25.14 -16.63
C GLN A 3 -13.28 23.72 -16.11
N VAL A 4 -13.44 22.78 -17.03
CA VAL A 4 -13.63 21.35 -16.77
C VAL A 4 -12.26 20.71 -16.52
N SER A 5 -12.18 19.80 -15.55
CA SER A 5 -10.98 19.03 -15.20
C SER A 5 -10.41 18.28 -16.42
N PRO A 6 -9.06 18.22 -16.61
CA PRO A 6 -8.42 17.49 -17.70
C PRO A 6 -8.76 15.99 -17.75
N TYR A 7 -9.21 15.42 -16.62
CA TYR A 7 -9.63 14.02 -16.53
C TYR A 7 -10.99 13.73 -17.20
N CYS A 8 -11.85 14.74 -17.37
CA CYS A 8 -13.12 14.60 -18.11
C CYS A 8 -12.97 14.87 -19.61
N GLN A 9 -11.86 15.47 -20.05
CA GLN A 9 -11.62 15.72 -21.47
C GLN A 9 -11.26 14.45 -22.24
N SER A 10 -10.68 13.43 -21.60
CA SER A 10 -10.31 12.18 -22.26
C SER A 10 -11.49 11.25 -22.60
N LEU A 11 -12.67 11.51 -22.04
CA LEU A 11 -13.92 10.81 -22.38
C LEU A 11 -14.76 11.53 -23.44
N MET A 12 -14.39 12.76 -23.83
CA MET A 12 -15.07 13.55 -24.86
C MET A 12 -14.33 13.58 -26.21
N VAL A 13 -13.24 12.83 -26.37
CA VAL A 13 -12.54 12.68 -27.66
C VAL A 13 -12.84 11.32 -28.27
N ALA A 14 -14.11 11.14 -28.64
CA ALA A 14 -14.51 10.21 -29.69
C ALA A 14 -15.80 10.79 -30.28
N GLY A 15 -15.67 11.54 -31.37
CA GLY A 15 -16.80 12.13 -32.08
C GLY A 15 -17.72 11.04 -32.64
N VAL A 16 -18.74 10.68 -31.87
CA VAL A 16 -19.83 9.81 -32.27
C VAL A 16 -21.12 10.51 -31.87
N ASP A 17 -21.94 10.83 -32.88
CA ASP A 17 -23.23 11.51 -32.73
C ASP A 17 -24.08 10.93 -31.59
N ASP A 18 -24.63 11.85 -30.78
CA ASP A 18 -25.35 11.61 -29.52
C ASP A 18 -26.57 10.65 -29.64
N ASP A 19 -27.05 10.35 -30.85
CA ASP A 19 -28.18 9.45 -31.08
C ASP A 19 -27.81 7.95 -31.09
N ILE A 20 -26.53 7.59 -31.28
CA ILE A 20 -26.10 6.18 -31.32
C ILE A 20 -25.76 5.64 -29.91
N ALA A 21 -25.35 6.50 -28.99
CA ALA A 21 -25.06 6.12 -27.60
C ALA A 21 -26.33 5.70 -26.84
N LEU A 22 -27.46 6.35 -27.12
CA LEU A 22 -28.75 6.06 -26.49
C LEU A 22 -29.40 4.75 -26.95
N GLN A 23 -29.13 4.29 -28.18
CA GLN A 23 -29.66 3.01 -28.68
C GLN A 23 -28.89 1.77 -28.21
N ARG A 24 -27.65 1.91 -27.71
CA ARG A 24 -26.88 0.75 -27.19
C ARG A 24 -27.16 0.42 -25.73
N LEU A 25 -27.83 1.31 -24.99
CA LEU A 25 -28.24 1.07 -23.61
C LEU A 25 -29.61 0.36 -23.50
N SER A 26 -30.40 0.29 -24.58
CA SER A 26 -31.69 -0.43 -24.59
C SER A 26 -31.58 -1.95 -24.79
N THR A 27 -30.39 -2.49 -25.09
CA THR A 27 -30.20 -3.94 -25.32
C THR A 27 -29.99 -4.73 -24.01
N PHE A 28 -29.85 -4.04 -22.87
CA PHE A 28 -29.75 -4.65 -21.54
C PHE A 28 -30.96 -4.32 -20.66
N GLY A 29 -32.18 -4.44 -21.19
CA GLY A 29 -33.38 -4.75 -20.38
C GLY A 29 -33.69 -3.92 -19.11
N PHE A 30 -33.20 -2.69 -18.97
CA PHE A 30 -33.54 -1.82 -17.85
C PHE A 30 -34.58 -0.78 -18.27
N SER A 31 -35.81 -0.98 -17.79
CA SER A 31 -36.88 0.01 -17.87
C SER A 31 -36.47 1.26 -17.10
N ALA A 32 -36.42 2.40 -17.79
CA ALA A 32 -36.22 3.71 -17.19
C ALA A 32 -37.42 4.04 -16.27
N MET A 33 -37.20 4.06 -14.95
CA MET A 33 -38.04 4.84 -14.06
C MET A 33 -37.47 6.25 -13.95
N GLN A 34 -38.32 7.22 -14.25
CA GLN A 34 -38.09 8.64 -14.04
C GLN A 34 -37.91 8.92 -12.54
N GLY A 35 -36.76 9.50 -12.15
CA GLY A 35 -36.49 9.98 -10.81
C GLY A 35 -35.21 10.82 -10.80
N GLY A 36 -35.34 12.10 -10.46
CA GLY A 36 -34.24 13.07 -10.48
C GLY A 36 -33.16 12.82 -9.41
N LEU A 37 -31.99 13.43 -9.63
CA LEU A 37 -30.91 13.81 -8.69
C LEU A 37 -30.59 12.96 -7.43
N ASP A 38 -30.97 11.69 -7.35
CA ASP A 38 -30.63 10.79 -6.24
C ASP A 38 -29.75 9.62 -6.72
N ASN A 39 -28.74 9.92 -7.54
CA ASN A 39 -27.66 8.98 -7.82
C ASN A 39 -26.43 9.33 -6.95
N PRO A 40 -26.11 8.54 -5.90
CA PRO A 40 -25.01 8.83 -4.99
C PRO A 40 -23.63 8.83 -5.67
N PHE A 41 -23.53 8.27 -6.88
CA PHE A 41 -22.31 8.29 -7.70
C PHE A 41 -22.08 9.66 -8.38
N LEU A 42 -23.14 10.38 -8.75
CA LEU A 42 -23.05 11.70 -9.37
C LEU A 42 -22.89 12.83 -8.34
N ALA A 43 -23.38 12.64 -7.11
CA ALA A 43 -23.20 13.59 -6.01
C ALA A 43 -21.72 13.70 -5.58
N TRP A 44 -20.96 12.59 -5.63
CA TRP A 44 -19.53 12.59 -5.32
C TRP A 44 -18.70 13.41 -6.33
N CYS A 45 -19.03 13.32 -7.62
CA CYS A 45 -18.32 14.05 -8.69
C CYS A 45 -18.50 15.58 -8.66
N LEU A 46 -19.47 16.12 -7.90
CA LEU A 46 -19.86 17.53 -7.96
C LEU A 46 -19.53 18.35 -6.70
N THR A 47 -18.93 17.75 -5.66
CA THR A 47 -18.68 18.45 -4.38
C THR A 47 -17.21 18.63 -3.98
N SER A 48 -16.24 18.25 -4.79
CA SER A 48 -14.83 18.54 -4.50
C SER A 48 -14.24 19.45 -5.56
N ASP A 49 -14.34 20.76 -5.35
CA ASP A 49 -13.27 21.72 -5.69
C ASP A 49 -13.67 23.15 -5.31
N LYS A 50 -13.20 23.57 -4.14
CA LYS A 50 -12.84 24.97 -3.93
C LYS A 50 -11.38 24.99 -3.48
N PRO A 51 -10.51 25.75 -4.16
CA PRO A 51 -9.14 25.93 -3.69
C PRO A 51 -9.17 26.81 -2.45
N THR A 52 -9.11 26.18 -1.27
CA THR A 52 -8.75 26.88 -0.04
C THR A 52 -7.28 27.25 -0.15
N THR A 53 -6.98 28.54 -0.25
CA THR A 53 -5.65 29.09 -0.02
C THR A 53 -5.22 28.74 1.41
N LEU A 54 -4.49 27.62 1.56
CA LEU A 54 -3.82 27.27 2.80
C LEU A 54 -2.75 28.33 3.04
N LYS A 55 -2.94 29.09 4.13
CA LYS A 55 -1.87 29.90 4.72
C LYS A 55 -0.66 29.00 4.93
N ALA A 56 0.53 29.47 4.59
CA ALA A 56 1.79 28.81 4.91
C ALA A 56 1.86 28.58 6.43
N GLY A 57 1.50 27.37 6.86
CA GLY A 57 1.70 26.89 8.22
C GLY A 57 3.18 26.60 8.43
N GLY A 58 3.65 26.70 9.68
CA GLY A 58 5.02 26.39 10.07
C GLY A 58 5.48 24.97 9.64
N PRO A 59 6.75 24.61 9.87
CA PRO A 59 7.34 23.40 9.30
C PRO A 59 6.45 22.18 9.58
N MET A 60 5.82 21.66 8.52
CA MET A 60 4.99 20.46 8.61
C MET A 60 5.88 19.33 9.09
N THR A 61 5.64 18.90 10.33
CA THR A 61 6.39 17.83 10.97
C THR A 61 5.64 16.54 10.67
N LEU A 62 6.34 15.52 10.19
CA LEU A 62 5.75 14.20 9.96
C LEU A 62 5.14 13.69 11.27
N SER A 63 3.90 13.23 11.20
CA SER A 63 3.19 12.62 12.33
C SER A 63 3.03 11.13 12.07
N PHE A 64 3.37 10.32 13.06
CA PHE A 64 3.23 8.87 13.00
C PHE A 64 2.26 8.41 14.10
N THR A 65 1.31 7.57 13.72
CA THR A 65 0.48 6.77 14.62
C THR A 65 1.06 5.35 14.72
N ALA A 66 0.43 4.52 15.55
CA ALA A 66 0.86 3.16 15.82
C ALA A 66 -0.36 2.23 15.96
N HIS A 67 -1.36 2.40 15.10
CA HIS A 67 -2.59 1.60 15.11
C HIS A 67 -2.32 0.10 15.09
N TRP A 68 -1.43 -0.39 14.22
CA TRP A 68 -1.08 -1.81 14.19
C TRP A 68 -0.43 -2.27 15.50
N HIS A 69 0.46 -1.45 16.05
CA HIS A 69 1.15 -1.77 17.30
C HIS A 69 0.14 -1.83 18.48
N ASP A 70 -0.70 -0.82 18.61
CA ASP A 70 -1.54 -0.61 19.79
C ASP A 70 -2.84 -1.44 19.76
N GLU A 71 -3.43 -1.63 18.58
CA GLU A 71 -4.73 -2.30 18.42
C GLU A 71 -4.63 -3.80 18.09
N LEU A 72 -3.46 -4.26 17.63
CA LEU A 72 -3.20 -5.66 17.25
C LEU A 72 -2.03 -6.29 18.05
N PRO A 73 -2.05 -6.27 19.40
CA PRO A 73 -1.05 -6.98 20.18
C PRO A 73 -1.09 -8.49 19.88
N GLY A 74 0.09 -9.08 19.66
CA GLY A 74 0.24 -10.49 19.28
C GLY A 74 0.17 -10.78 17.77
N PHE A 75 0.13 -9.73 16.94
CA PHE A 75 0.21 -9.82 15.46
C PHE A 75 1.59 -9.44 14.92
N TYR A 76 2.56 -9.18 15.79
CA TYR A 76 3.88 -8.70 15.40
C TYR A 76 4.95 -9.03 16.45
N THR A 77 6.21 -8.78 16.10
CA THR A 77 7.31 -8.60 17.06
C THR A 77 7.90 -7.21 16.89
N ALA A 78 8.06 -6.47 18.00
CA ALA A 78 8.72 -5.17 18.00
C ALA A 78 10.24 -5.35 17.84
N LEU A 79 10.84 -4.68 16.86
CA LEU A 79 12.29 -4.72 16.61
C LEU A 79 12.72 -3.55 15.74
N LYS A 80 13.95 -3.08 15.92
CA LYS A 80 14.53 -2.01 15.11
C LYS A 80 15.20 -2.58 13.86
N PRO A 81 15.31 -1.79 12.77
CA PRO A 81 16.17 -2.12 11.65
C PRO A 81 17.63 -2.31 12.07
N THR A 82 18.34 -3.16 11.35
CA THR A 82 19.78 -3.34 11.42
C THR A 82 20.41 -2.65 10.21
N PRO A 83 21.13 -1.53 10.37
CA PRO A 83 21.73 -0.81 9.25
C PRO A 83 22.66 -1.66 8.37
N LEU A 84 22.92 -1.14 7.16
CA LEU A 84 23.94 -1.67 6.25
C LEU A 84 25.25 -0.87 6.40
N ASN A 85 26.35 -1.41 5.89
CA ASN A 85 27.66 -0.77 5.92
C ASN A 85 27.74 0.30 4.82
N ASN A 86 28.12 1.53 5.19
CA ASN A 86 28.30 2.64 4.25
C ASN A 86 27.07 2.83 3.36
N ALA A 87 25.88 2.85 3.98
CA ALA A 87 24.63 2.98 3.25
C ALA A 87 24.46 4.38 2.65
N ARG A 88 23.93 4.47 1.44
CA ARG A 88 23.78 5.72 0.68
C ARG A 88 22.44 5.75 -0.04
N LEU A 89 21.69 6.84 0.10
CA LEU A 89 20.51 7.09 -0.70
C LEU A 89 20.93 7.30 -2.17
N ILE A 90 20.36 6.51 -3.08
CA ILE A 90 20.66 6.61 -4.52
C ILE A 90 19.49 7.09 -5.36
N TRP A 91 18.27 7.05 -4.81
CA TRP A 91 17.07 7.51 -5.47
C TRP A 91 15.97 7.75 -4.43
N HIS A 92 15.15 8.78 -4.66
CA HIS A 92 13.89 8.96 -3.97
C HIS A 92 12.81 9.46 -4.95
N ASN A 93 11.56 9.28 -4.57
CA ASN A 93 10.39 9.65 -5.36
C ASN A 93 9.87 11.03 -4.95
N THR A 94 10.27 12.08 -5.67
CA THR A 94 9.92 13.46 -5.33
C THR A 94 8.41 13.73 -5.38
N ALA A 95 7.68 13.11 -6.32
CA ALA A 95 6.23 13.28 -6.43
C ALA A 95 5.51 12.66 -5.22
N LEU A 96 5.85 11.42 -4.89
CA LEU A 96 5.30 10.74 -3.71
C LEU A 96 5.70 11.44 -2.40
N ALA A 97 6.94 11.94 -2.31
CA ALA A 97 7.39 12.71 -1.15
C ALA A 97 6.56 13.98 -0.96
N ALA A 98 6.21 14.69 -2.04
CA ALA A 98 5.32 15.84 -1.99
C ALA A 98 3.90 15.46 -1.54
N ASP A 99 3.34 14.38 -2.09
CA ASP A 99 2.02 13.85 -1.70
C ASP A 99 1.96 13.48 -0.20
N LEU A 100 3.06 12.95 0.32
CA LEU A 100 3.23 12.58 1.72
C LEU A 100 3.73 13.74 2.61
N ALA A 101 3.87 14.95 2.06
CA ALA A 101 4.38 16.12 2.77
C ALA A 101 5.73 15.88 3.49
N ILE A 102 6.63 15.11 2.88
CA ILE A 102 7.96 14.80 3.43
C ILE A 102 8.92 15.97 3.14
N PRO A 103 9.54 16.57 4.17
CA PRO A 103 10.51 17.64 3.96
C PRO A 103 11.74 17.18 3.17
N GLU A 104 12.18 17.98 2.21
CA GLU A 104 13.36 17.69 1.36
C GLU A 104 14.62 17.41 2.18
N THR A 105 14.74 18.06 3.35
CA THR A 105 15.86 17.89 4.27
C THR A 105 16.06 16.45 4.75
N LEU A 106 15.02 15.60 4.73
CA LEU A 106 15.15 14.19 5.08
C LEU A 106 15.94 13.39 4.03
N PHE A 107 15.91 13.80 2.77
CA PHE A 107 16.62 13.10 1.68
C PHE A 107 18.09 13.53 1.54
N THR A 108 18.53 14.52 2.32
CA THR A 108 19.93 14.96 2.40
C THR A 108 20.47 14.79 3.83
N PRO A 109 20.57 13.54 4.33
CA PRO A 109 21.08 13.31 5.68
C PRO A 109 22.54 13.77 5.78
N GLU A 110 22.93 14.33 6.93
CA GLU A 110 24.31 14.77 7.17
C GLU A 110 25.31 13.60 7.14
N GLN A 111 24.86 12.41 7.56
CA GLN A 111 25.64 11.18 7.57
C GLN A 111 24.78 9.97 7.17
N GLY A 112 25.37 9.04 6.40
CA GLY A 112 24.76 7.78 6.02
C GLY A 112 23.51 7.93 5.14
N ALA A 113 22.52 7.08 5.37
CA ALA A 113 21.24 7.05 4.65
C ALA A 113 20.03 7.43 5.54
N GLY A 114 20.25 7.74 6.82
CA GLY A 114 19.21 8.23 7.74
C GLY A 114 18.06 7.23 7.91
N VAL A 115 16.82 7.72 7.92
CA VAL A 115 15.61 6.88 8.08
C VAL A 115 15.47 5.84 6.95
N PHE A 116 15.88 6.19 5.73
CA PHE A 116 15.74 5.32 4.56
C PHE A 116 16.69 4.11 4.60
N GLY A 117 17.81 4.22 5.32
CA GLY A 117 18.77 3.14 5.57
C GLY A 117 18.53 2.38 6.88
N GLY A 118 17.48 2.72 7.63
CA GLY A 118 17.23 2.17 8.97
C GLY A 118 18.22 2.63 10.03
N GLU A 119 18.96 3.73 9.80
CA GLU A 119 19.97 4.27 10.72
C GLU A 119 19.38 5.23 11.75
N THR A 120 18.20 5.79 11.46
CA THR A 120 17.49 6.72 12.33
C THR A 120 16.00 6.39 12.32
N LEU A 121 15.31 6.63 13.43
CA LEU A 121 13.86 6.56 13.50
C LEU A 121 13.33 7.98 13.71
N LEU A 122 12.25 8.31 13.00
CA LEU A 122 11.57 9.58 13.18
C LEU A 122 10.71 9.54 14.46
N PRO A 123 10.46 10.70 15.10
CA PRO A 123 9.58 10.76 16.27
C PRO A 123 8.22 10.12 15.99
N GLY A 124 7.76 9.23 16.89
CA GLY A 124 6.50 8.51 16.76
C GLY A 124 6.58 7.15 16.06
N MET A 125 7.66 6.86 15.32
CA MET A 125 7.85 5.53 14.72
C MET A 125 7.98 4.45 15.81
N GLN A 126 7.23 3.37 15.65
CA GLN A 126 7.28 2.17 16.51
C GLN A 126 7.52 0.92 15.65
N PRO A 127 8.79 0.63 15.32
CA PRO A 127 9.10 -0.40 14.35
C PRO A 127 8.70 -1.81 14.78
N LEU A 128 8.07 -2.54 13.87
CA LEU A 128 7.61 -3.92 14.08
C LEU A 128 7.74 -4.76 12.80
N ALA A 129 7.85 -6.07 12.96
CA ALA A 129 7.68 -7.05 11.89
C ALA A 129 6.38 -7.81 12.12
N GLN A 130 5.51 -7.87 11.11
CA GLN A 130 4.21 -8.53 11.19
C GLN A 130 4.36 -10.04 11.03
N VAL A 131 3.52 -10.81 11.74
CA VAL A 131 3.39 -12.25 11.52
C VAL A 131 2.23 -12.54 10.57
N TYR A 132 2.48 -13.41 9.61
CA TYR A 132 1.46 -13.98 8.74
C TYR A 132 1.88 -15.38 8.30
N SER A 133 0.98 -16.08 7.62
CA SER A 133 1.22 -17.37 6.97
C SER A 133 0.84 -17.28 5.50
N GLY A 134 0.81 -18.40 4.78
CA GLY A 134 0.30 -18.40 3.42
C GLY A 134 0.34 -19.77 2.75
N HIS A 135 -0.48 -19.91 1.72
CA HIS A 135 -0.36 -20.97 0.72
C HIS A 135 0.63 -20.53 -0.36
N GLN A 136 1.78 -21.20 -0.42
CA GLN A 136 2.79 -20.96 -1.45
C GLN A 136 2.67 -22.02 -2.53
N PHE A 137 2.44 -21.59 -3.78
CA PHE A 137 2.24 -22.49 -4.92
C PHE A 137 1.18 -23.58 -4.67
N GLY A 138 0.09 -23.22 -3.98
CA GLY A 138 -1.04 -24.11 -3.69
C GLY A 138 -0.87 -25.00 -2.45
N VAL A 139 0.24 -24.88 -1.70
CA VAL A 139 0.52 -25.69 -0.51
C VAL A 139 0.68 -24.81 0.72
N TRP A 140 0.11 -25.22 1.85
CA TRP A 140 0.27 -24.53 3.13
C TRP A 140 1.74 -24.50 3.55
N ALA A 141 2.31 -23.29 3.66
CA ALA A 141 3.73 -23.09 3.97
C ALA A 141 4.02 -22.90 5.47
N GLY A 142 3.00 -23.01 6.33
CA GLY A 142 3.14 -22.74 7.77
C GLY A 142 3.34 -21.25 8.06
N GLN A 143 4.13 -20.95 9.09
CA GLN A 143 4.41 -19.56 9.48
C GLN A 143 5.39 -18.89 8.51
N LEU A 144 4.99 -17.70 8.07
CA LEU A 144 5.80 -16.75 7.30
C LEU A 144 6.03 -15.50 8.17
N GLY A 145 5.64 -14.32 7.70
CA GLY A 145 5.85 -13.03 8.36
C GLY A 145 6.86 -12.16 7.61
N ASP A 146 7.07 -10.95 8.10
CA ASP A 146 8.03 -9.99 7.55
C ASP A 146 9.46 -10.46 7.81
N GLY A 147 9.95 -11.40 7.00
CA GLY A 147 11.25 -12.04 7.18
C GLY A 147 12.46 -11.19 6.76
N ARG A 148 12.24 -10.03 6.14
CA ARG A 148 13.27 -9.05 5.75
C ARG A 148 12.71 -7.63 5.66
N GLY A 149 11.58 -7.40 6.31
CA GLY A 149 10.81 -6.17 6.24
C GLY A 149 10.48 -5.72 7.65
N ILE A 150 10.35 -4.42 7.84
CA ILE A 150 9.89 -3.84 9.10
C ILE A 150 8.94 -2.70 8.74
N LEU A 151 7.72 -2.72 9.30
CA LEU A 151 6.87 -1.54 9.36
C LEU A 151 7.49 -0.58 10.35
N LEU A 152 8.05 0.54 9.87
CA LEU A 152 8.70 1.55 10.71
C LEU A 152 7.66 2.34 11.52
N GLY A 153 6.51 2.62 10.90
CA GLY A 153 5.41 3.36 11.48
C GLY A 153 4.34 3.67 10.44
N GLU A 154 3.24 4.24 10.93
CA GLU A 154 2.05 4.57 10.16
C GLU A 154 1.93 6.10 10.09
N GLN A 155 2.27 6.69 8.95
CA GLN A 155 2.24 8.16 8.81
C GLN A 155 0.79 8.64 8.71
N GLN A 156 0.41 9.56 9.59
CA GLN A 156 -0.87 10.26 9.52
C GLN A 156 -0.76 11.50 8.61
N LEU A 157 -1.51 11.50 7.51
CA LEU A 157 -1.61 12.64 6.59
C LEU A 157 -2.65 13.65 7.06
N ALA A 158 -2.51 14.90 6.61
CA ALA A 158 -3.43 16.00 6.97
C ALA A 158 -4.87 15.77 6.49
N ASN A 159 -5.07 14.92 5.48
CA ASN A 159 -6.38 14.52 4.99
C ASN A 159 -7.03 13.38 5.79
N GLY A 160 -6.40 12.93 6.88
CA GLY A 160 -6.89 11.84 7.73
C GLY A 160 -6.52 10.44 7.24
N GLN A 161 -5.87 10.30 6.08
CA GLN A 161 -5.36 9.00 5.62
C GLN A 161 -4.11 8.59 6.39
N THR A 162 -3.94 7.29 6.56
CA THR A 162 -2.77 6.67 7.18
C THR A 162 -1.99 5.90 6.12
N MET A 163 -0.66 6.04 6.13
CA MET A 163 0.24 5.41 5.17
C MET A 163 1.36 4.66 5.89
N ASP A 164 1.45 3.35 5.69
CA ASP A 164 2.53 2.51 6.19
C ASP A 164 3.87 2.88 5.57
N TRP A 165 4.90 3.03 6.41
CA TRP A 165 6.29 3.09 5.98
C TRP A 165 6.95 1.73 6.22
N HIS A 166 7.02 0.89 5.20
CA HIS A 166 7.59 -0.45 5.31
C HIS A 166 8.98 -0.53 4.67
N LEU A 167 10.01 -0.70 5.50
CA LEU A 167 11.41 -0.80 5.10
C LEU A 167 11.77 -2.24 4.73
N LYS A 168 11.88 -2.52 3.43
CA LYS A 168 12.36 -3.81 2.91
C LYS A 168 13.89 -3.83 2.91
N GLY A 169 14.48 -4.93 3.34
CA GLY A 169 15.92 -5.11 3.51
C GLY A 169 16.45 -4.69 4.89
N ALA A 170 15.55 -4.42 5.83
CA ALA A 170 15.84 -3.84 7.14
C ALA A 170 16.64 -4.75 8.08
N GLY A 171 16.89 -6.01 7.74
CA GLY A 171 17.65 -6.95 8.56
C GLY A 171 16.84 -8.17 8.98
N LEU A 172 17.46 -9.00 9.82
CA LEU A 172 16.85 -10.21 10.36
C LEU A 172 15.69 -9.87 11.31
N THR A 173 14.67 -10.72 11.25
CA THR A 173 13.50 -10.69 12.12
C THR A 173 13.23 -12.12 12.62
N PRO A 174 12.37 -12.32 13.62
CA PRO A 174 11.92 -13.66 14.02
C PRO A 174 11.29 -14.47 12.88
N TYR A 175 10.93 -13.81 11.77
CA TYR A 175 10.25 -14.39 10.61
C TYR A 175 11.18 -14.63 9.42
N SER A 176 12.49 -14.37 9.56
CA SER A 176 13.48 -14.54 8.48
C SER A 176 13.64 -15.98 8.00
N ARG A 177 13.22 -16.97 8.80
CA ARG A 177 13.43 -18.40 8.52
C ARG A 177 14.91 -18.65 8.21
N MET A 178 15.23 -19.17 7.03
CA MET A 178 16.60 -19.43 6.58
C MET A 178 17.21 -18.26 5.78
N GLY A 179 16.49 -17.15 5.62
CA GLY A 179 16.97 -15.97 4.90
C GLY A 179 17.84 -15.06 5.79
N ASP A 180 18.63 -14.21 5.14
CA ASP A 180 19.56 -13.27 5.79
C ASP A 180 18.92 -11.94 6.22
N GLY A 181 17.61 -11.75 5.99
CA GLY A 181 16.92 -10.50 6.28
C GLY A 181 17.26 -9.34 5.34
N ARG A 182 18.01 -9.57 4.25
CA ARG A 182 18.48 -8.52 3.33
C ARG A 182 17.77 -8.53 1.98
N ALA A 183 17.74 -7.35 1.37
CA ALA A 183 17.41 -7.18 -0.04
C ALA A 183 18.69 -6.81 -0.81
N VAL A 184 18.68 -7.06 -2.12
CA VAL A 184 19.79 -6.76 -3.03
C VAL A 184 19.39 -5.64 -3.98
N LEU A 185 20.38 -4.88 -4.46
CA LEU A 185 20.16 -3.68 -5.26
C LEU A 185 19.29 -3.92 -6.51
N ARG A 186 19.52 -5.02 -7.25
CA ARG A 186 18.68 -5.34 -8.43
C ARG A 186 17.20 -5.55 -8.05
N SER A 187 16.92 -6.09 -6.87
CA SER A 187 15.56 -6.37 -6.41
C SER A 187 14.85 -5.09 -6.02
N THR A 188 15.53 -4.15 -5.34
CA THR A 188 14.93 -2.89 -4.89
C THR A 188 14.66 -1.97 -6.08
N ILE A 189 15.57 -1.92 -7.06
CA ILE A 189 15.38 -1.16 -8.31
C ILE A 189 14.19 -1.70 -9.11
N ARG A 190 14.11 -3.02 -9.34
CA ARG A 190 13.00 -3.62 -10.09
C ARG A 190 11.65 -3.39 -9.42
N GLU A 191 11.58 -3.51 -8.10
CA GLU A 191 10.34 -3.28 -7.36
C GLU A 191 9.93 -1.80 -7.41
N SER A 192 10.86 -0.86 -7.28
CA SER A 192 10.56 0.56 -7.44
C SER A 192 10.01 0.89 -8.83
N LEU A 193 10.71 0.46 -9.88
CA LEU A 193 10.28 0.69 -11.26
C LEU A 193 8.90 0.07 -11.55
N ALA A 194 8.66 -1.17 -11.11
CA ALA A 194 7.38 -1.83 -11.32
C ALA A 194 6.26 -1.14 -10.53
N SER A 195 6.50 -0.80 -9.26
CA SER A 195 5.52 -0.12 -8.40
C SER A 195 5.08 1.22 -9.01
N GLU A 196 6.03 2.05 -9.42
CA GLU A 196 5.71 3.37 -9.96
C GLU A 196 5.15 3.30 -11.39
N ALA A 197 5.57 2.32 -12.20
CA ALA A 197 4.95 2.09 -13.51
C ALA A 197 3.47 1.65 -13.38
N MET A 198 3.16 0.75 -12.46
CA MET A 198 1.79 0.31 -12.21
C MET A 198 0.91 1.48 -11.72
N HIS A 199 1.46 2.33 -10.83
CA HIS A 199 0.76 3.52 -10.38
C HIS A 199 0.51 4.51 -11.53
N ALA A 200 1.51 4.76 -12.37
CA ALA A 200 1.37 5.64 -13.53
C ALA A 200 0.37 5.11 -14.58
N LEU A 201 0.16 3.79 -14.64
CA LEU A 201 -0.87 3.14 -15.45
C LEU A 201 -2.28 3.19 -14.80
N GLY A 202 -2.41 3.79 -13.62
CA GLY A 202 -3.67 3.84 -12.87
C GLY A 202 -4.05 2.51 -12.21
N ILE A 203 -3.12 1.56 -12.10
CA ILE A 203 -3.38 0.25 -11.50
C ILE A 203 -3.01 0.31 -10.00
N PRO A 204 -3.90 -0.12 -9.08
CA PRO A 204 -3.61 -0.16 -7.66
C PRO A 204 -2.34 -0.94 -7.35
N THR A 205 -1.47 -0.34 -6.54
CA THR A 205 -0.14 -0.87 -6.21
C THR A 205 0.39 -0.20 -4.94
N THR A 206 1.28 -0.89 -4.23
CA THR A 206 2.16 -0.22 -3.28
C THR A 206 3.07 0.75 -4.02
N ARG A 207 3.54 1.79 -3.34
CA ARG A 207 4.39 2.84 -3.89
C ARG A 207 5.82 2.74 -3.37
N ALA A 208 6.79 3.19 -4.15
CA ALA A 208 8.19 3.18 -3.80
C ALA A 208 8.67 4.62 -3.49
N LEU A 209 9.15 4.84 -2.27
CA LEU A 209 9.59 6.16 -1.82
C LEU A 209 11.09 6.39 -2.00
N SER A 210 11.93 5.40 -1.66
CA SER A 210 13.38 5.58 -1.66
C SER A 210 14.14 4.28 -1.86
N ILE A 211 15.30 4.34 -2.50
CA ILE A 211 16.25 3.23 -2.60
C ILE A 211 17.58 3.64 -1.96
N VAL A 212 18.05 2.78 -1.06
CA VAL A 212 19.38 2.88 -0.44
C VAL A 212 20.23 1.71 -0.92
N THR A 213 21.47 1.99 -1.33
CA THR A 213 22.51 0.98 -1.58
C THR A 213 23.53 0.95 -0.45
N SER A 214 24.43 -0.03 -0.45
CA SER A 214 25.47 -0.16 0.57
C SER A 214 26.68 -0.94 0.06
N ASP A 215 27.72 -1.01 0.88
CA ASP A 215 28.88 -1.88 0.65
C ASP A 215 28.73 -3.23 1.36
N THR A 216 27.59 -3.50 2.02
CA THR A 216 27.33 -4.80 2.64
C THR A 216 27.19 -5.88 1.56
N PRO A 217 28.04 -6.91 1.57
CA PRO A 217 27.93 -8.02 0.63
C PRO A 217 26.75 -8.92 1.03
N VAL A 218 25.92 -9.28 0.05
CA VAL A 218 24.76 -10.17 0.21
C VAL A 218 24.86 -11.29 -0.80
N ALA A 219 24.96 -12.53 -0.32
CA ALA A 219 25.09 -13.71 -1.17
C ALA A 219 23.73 -14.14 -1.75
N ARG A 220 23.64 -14.19 -3.08
CA ARG A 220 22.54 -14.82 -3.83
C ARG A 220 23.16 -15.83 -4.81
N GLU A 221 22.75 -15.83 -6.08
CA GLU A 221 23.45 -16.57 -7.14
C GLU A 221 24.87 -16.03 -7.35
N THR A 222 25.06 -14.73 -7.14
CA THR A 222 26.35 -14.05 -7.08
C THR A 222 26.44 -13.20 -5.81
N MET A 223 27.62 -12.65 -5.52
CA MET A 223 27.73 -11.64 -4.47
C MET A 223 27.17 -10.31 -4.97
N GLU A 224 26.20 -9.77 -4.25
CA GLU A 224 25.50 -8.53 -4.61
C GLU A 224 25.61 -7.48 -3.50
N GLN A 225 25.32 -6.22 -3.83
CA GLN A 225 25.22 -5.15 -2.84
C GLN A 225 23.88 -5.23 -2.11
N GLY A 226 23.96 -5.23 -0.78
CA GLY A 226 22.81 -5.05 0.09
C GLY A 226 22.14 -3.69 -0.17
N ALA A 227 20.82 -3.69 -0.21
CA ALA A 227 20.03 -2.51 -0.47
C ALA A 227 18.76 -2.51 0.39
N MET A 228 18.16 -1.33 0.54
CA MET A 228 16.86 -1.17 1.17
C MET A 228 15.90 -0.37 0.28
N LEU A 229 14.59 -0.60 0.48
CA LEU A 229 13.50 0.11 -0.20
C LEU A 229 12.45 0.50 0.84
N ILE A 230 12.06 1.77 0.89
CA ILE A 230 10.83 2.18 1.59
C ILE A 230 9.65 1.97 0.65
N ARG A 231 8.75 1.08 1.07
CA ARG A 231 7.45 0.86 0.45
C ARG A 231 6.38 1.60 1.23
N ILE A 232 5.53 2.31 0.50
CA ILE A 232 4.39 3.05 1.03
C ILE A 232 3.10 2.38 0.57
N ALA A 233 2.18 2.16 1.50
CA ALA A 233 0.86 1.62 1.24
C ALA A 233 -0.13 2.09 2.31
N GLN A 234 -1.43 2.03 2.05
CA GLN A 234 -2.42 2.24 3.12
C GLN A 234 -2.40 1.11 4.15
N SER A 235 -2.08 -0.11 3.72
CA SER A 235 -1.94 -1.26 4.62
C SER A 235 -1.03 -2.32 4.01
N HIS A 236 -0.33 -3.06 4.87
CA HIS A 236 0.38 -4.29 4.52
C HIS A 236 -0.34 -5.58 4.94
N ALA A 237 -1.60 -5.48 5.40
CA ALA A 237 -2.45 -6.64 5.68
C ALA A 237 -2.68 -7.48 4.42
N ARG A 238 -2.55 -8.80 4.55
CA ARG A 238 -2.58 -9.79 3.46
C ARG A 238 -3.58 -10.91 3.74
N PHE A 239 -4.00 -11.65 2.71
CA PHE A 239 -4.81 -12.88 2.87
C PHE A 239 -4.18 -13.82 3.91
N GLY A 240 -2.86 -14.00 3.79
CA GLY A 240 -2.04 -14.77 4.73
C GLY A 240 -2.09 -14.37 6.22
N HIS A 241 -2.47 -13.14 6.55
CA HIS A 241 -2.62 -12.73 7.96
C HIS A 241 -3.83 -13.40 8.61
N PHE A 242 -4.94 -13.52 7.87
CA PHE A 242 -6.16 -14.15 8.39
C PHE A 242 -5.99 -15.67 8.41
N GLU A 243 -5.34 -16.22 7.39
CA GLU A 243 -4.98 -17.64 7.36
C GLU A 243 -4.10 -18.03 8.56
N HIS A 244 -3.14 -17.17 8.95
CA HIS A 244 -2.27 -17.43 10.10
C HIS A 244 -3.06 -17.77 11.36
N PHE A 245 -3.99 -16.91 11.76
CA PHE A 245 -4.77 -17.09 12.97
C PHE A 245 -5.87 -18.14 12.82
N TYR A 246 -6.41 -18.30 11.61
CA TYR A 246 -7.38 -19.35 11.31
C TYR A 246 -6.78 -20.75 11.53
N TYR A 247 -5.62 -21.04 10.93
CA TYR A 247 -4.97 -22.35 11.06
C TYR A 247 -4.33 -22.59 12.44
N ARG A 248 -4.11 -21.53 13.23
CA ARG A 248 -3.74 -21.62 14.65
C ARG A 248 -4.93 -21.88 15.58
N ARG A 249 -6.16 -21.89 15.05
CA ARG A 249 -7.40 -22.00 15.82
C ARG A 249 -7.57 -20.86 16.83
N GLU A 250 -7.22 -19.65 16.41
CA GLU A 250 -7.38 -18.38 17.16
C GLU A 250 -8.46 -17.52 16.46
N PRO A 251 -9.74 -17.96 16.40
CA PRO A 251 -10.80 -17.28 15.64
C PRO A 251 -11.11 -15.86 16.14
N GLU A 252 -10.90 -15.60 17.42
CA GLU A 252 -10.99 -14.26 18.02
C GLU A 252 -10.00 -13.29 17.38
N LYS A 253 -8.79 -13.73 17.03
CA LYS A 253 -7.80 -12.91 16.34
C LYS A 253 -8.13 -12.71 14.87
N VAL A 254 -8.71 -13.71 14.22
CA VAL A 254 -9.26 -13.54 12.86
C VAL A 254 -10.33 -12.44 12.86
N ARG A 255 -11.23 -12.46 13.83
CA ARG A 255 -12.26 -11.44 14.00
C ARG A 255 -11.66 -10.07 14.36
N GLN A 256 -10.71 -10.01 15.28
CA GLN A 256 -10.02 -8.77 15.66
C GLN A 256 -9.36 -8.10 14.44
N LEU A 257 -8.68 -8.88 13.60
CA LEU A 257 -8.07 -8.35 12.38
C LEU A 257 -9.11 -7.89 11.37
N ALA A 258 -10.22 -8.62 11.21
CA ALA A 258 -11.34 -8.19 10.37
C ALA A 258 -11.92 -6.85 10.84
N ASP A 259 -12.16 -6.73 12.15
CA ASP A 259 -12.69 -5.51 12.76
C ASP A 259 -11.70 -4.33 12.59
N PHE A 260 -10.41 -4.55 12.82
CA PHE A 260 -9.36 -3.56 12.58
C PHE A 260 -9.37 -3.07 11.13
N VAL A 261 -9.30 -3.99 10.16
CA VAL A 261 -9.27 -3.65 8.73
C VAL A 261 -10.55 -2.91 8.30
N ILE A 262 -11.72 -3.33 8.77
CA ILE A 262 -12.98 -2.65 8.45
C ILE A 262 -13.02 -1.25 9.07
N ASN A 263 -12.64 -1.09 10.33
CA ASN A 263 -12.70 0.19 11.02
C ASN A 263 -11.81 1.26 10.37
N HIS A 264 -10.62 0.85 9.92
CA HIS A 264 -9.63 1.78 9.34
C HIS A 264 -9.80 2.02 7.85
N TYR A 265 -10.22 1.02 7.07
CA TYR A 265 -10.23 1.11 5.61
C TYR A 265 -11.62 1.00 4.95
N TRP A 266 -12.64 0.54 5.70
CA TRP A 266 -14.06 0.53 5.29
C TRP A 266 -14.97 1.14 6.37
N PRO A 267 -14.69 2.37 6.84
CA PRO A 267 -15.41 2.96 7.97
C PRO A 267 -16.92 3.12 7.70
N GLN A 268 -17.35 3.15 6.44
CA GLN A 268 -18.76 3.19 6.04
C GLN A 268 -19.57 1.95 6.48
N TRP A 269 -18.91 0.83 6.79
CA TRP A 269 -19.57 -0.41 7.21
C TRP A 269 -19.27 -0.81 8.65
N LYS A 270 -18.49 -0.02 9.41
CA LYS A 270 -18.02 -0.42 10.75
C LYS A 270 -19.15 -0.79 11.73
N ASP A 271 -20.28 -0.10 11.60
CA ASP A 271 -21.47 -0.24 12.46
C ASP A 271 -22.60 -1.06 11.79
N ASP A 272 -22.36 -1.63 10.60
CA ASP A 272 -23.34 -2.45 9.88
C ASP A 272 -23.38 -3.88 10.44
N ALA A 273 -24.57 -4.46 10.52
CA ALA A 273 -24.74 -5.84 11.01
C ALA A 273 -24.09 -6.87 10.06
N ASP A 274 -24.09 -6.59 8.76
CA ASP A 274 -23.55 -7.45 7.69
C ASP A 274 -22.12 -7.02 7.27
N LYS A 275 -21.43 -6.21 8.09
CA LYS A 275 -20.13 -5.60 7.76
C LYS A 275 -19.10 -6.55 7.17
N TYR A 276 -19.00 -7.78 7.67
CA TYR A 276 -18.02 -8.75 7.17
C TYR A 276 -18.37 -9.26 5.76
N ILE A 277 -19.66 -9.43 5.45
CA ILE A 277 -20.13 -9.86 4.13
C ILE A 277 -19.93 -8.74 3.12
N LEU A 278 -20.28 -7.50 3.50
CA LEU A 278 -20.07 -6.32 2.67
C LEU A 278 -18.58 -6.10 2.37
N TRP A 279 -17.76 -6.14 3.41
CA TRP A 279 -16.30 -6.07 3.30
C TRP A 279 -15.72 -7.15 2.38
N PHE A 280 -16.08 -8.42 2.60
CA PHE A 280 -15.52 -9.50 1.80
C PHE A 280 -15.96 -9.43 0.33
N ARG A 281 -17.20 -9.00 0.05
CA ARG A 281 -17.67 -8.74 -1.33
C ARG A 281 -16.83 -7.67 -2.02
N ASP A 282 -16.48 -6.60 -1.30
CA ASP A 282 -15.63 -5.53 -1.84
C ASP A 282 -14.20 -5.99 -2.09
N VAL A 283 -13.61 -6.78 -1.17
CA VAL A 283 -12.29 -7.41 -1.37
C VAL A 283 -12.28 -8.27 -2.63
N VAL A 284 -13.33 -9.06 -2.86
CA VAL A 284 -13.50 -9.85 -4.09
C VAL A 284 -13.58 -8.96 -5.32
N ALA A 285 -14.38 -7.88 -5.27
CA ALA A 285 -14.51 -6.95 -6.40
C ALA A 285 -13.19 -6.23 -6.73
N ARG A 286 -12.46 -5.74 -5.72
CA ARG A 286 -11.14 -5.11 -5.87
C ARG A 286 -10.13 -6.07 -6.47
N THR A 287 -10.08 -7.30 -5.96
CA THR A 287 -9.18 -8.34 -6.49
C THR A 287 -9.53 -8.63 -7.95
N ALA A 288 -10.81 -8.78 -8.30
CA ALA A 288 -11.25 -8.98 -9.68
C ALA A 288 -10.84 -7.82 -10.60
N SER A 289 -11.03 -6.58 -10.16
CA SER A 289 -10.62 -5.38 -10.90
C SER A 289 -9.10 -5.28 -11.09
N LEU A 290 -8.34 -5.63 -10.05
CA LEU A 290 -6.87 -5.65 -10.09
C LEU A 290 -6.37 -6.66 -11.10
N ILE A 291 -6.87 -7.90 -11.05
CA ILE A 291 -6.50 -8.95 -11.99
C ILE A 291 -6.91 -8.58 -13.41
N ALA A 292 -8.12 -8.07 -13.62
CA ALA A 292 -8.55 -7.59 -14.94
C ALA A 292 -7.56 -6.54 -15.50
N SER A 293 -7.16 -5.57 -14.67
CA SER A 293 -6.17 -4.55 -15.06
C SER A 293 -4.82 -5.18 -15.45
N TRP A 294 -4.31 -6.14 -14.67
CA TRP A 294 -3.07 -6.86 -14.99
C TRP A 294 -3.14 -7.56 -16.34
N GLN A 295 -4.26 -8.23 -16.63
CA GLN A 295 -4.46 -8.91 -17.91
C GLN A 295 -4.43 -7.93 -19.09
N THR A 296 -5.02 -6.73 -18.94
CA THR A 296 -5.09 -5.74 -20.03
C THR A 296 -3.73 -5.15 -20.40
N VAL A 297 -2.78 -5.06 -19.46
CA VAL A 297 -1.43 -4.53 -19.70
C VAL A 297 -0.37 -5.62 -19.85
N GLY A 298 -0.77 -6.89 -19.81
CA GLY A 298 0.16 -8.03 -19.91
C GLY A 298 1.10 -8.16 -18.71
N PHE A 299 0.69 -7.71 -17.53
CA PHE A 299 1.49 -7.81 -16.31
C PHE A 299 1.42 -9.21 -15.70
N ALA A 300 2.56 -9.88 -15.59
CA ALA A 300 2.69 -11.17 -14.91
C ALA A 300 3.40 -11.00 -13.56
N HIS A 301 2.65 -11.11 -12.46
CA HIS A 301 3.20 -10.99 -11.10
C HIS A 301 4.19 -12.12 -10.75
N GLY A 302 3.94 -13.33 -11.24
CA GLY A 302 4.82 -14.50 -11.07
C GLY A 302 4.75 -15.22 -9.71
N VAL A 303 4.17 -14.62 -8.66
CA VAL A 303 4.12 -15.20 -7.30
C VAL A 303 2.82 -14.81 -6.57
N MET A 304 1.68 -15.25 -7.09
CA MET A 304 0.34 -14.98 -6.52
C MET A 304 0.00 -15.93 -5.35
N ASN A 305 0.92 -16.05 -4.40
CA ASN A 305 0.66 -16.76 -3.14
C ASN A 305 -0.29 -15.92 -2.27
N THR A 306 -1.03 -16.54 -1.36
CA THR A 306 -1.97 -15.79 -0.49
C THR A 306 -1.25 -14.81 0.44
N ASP A 307 0.02 -15.03 0.75
CA ASP A 307 0.84 -14.06 1.49
C ASP A 307 1.23 -12.83 0.65
N ASN A 308 1.04 -12.84 -0.68
CA ASN A 308 1.30 -11.67 -1.55
C ASN A 308 0.01 -10.97 -2.00
N MET A 309 -1.16 -11.44 -1.58
CA MET A 309 -2.45 -10.80 -1.89
C MET A 309 -2.84 -9.85 -0.77
N LEU A 310 -2.95 -8.56 -1.10
CA LEU A 310 -3.41 -7.49 -0.21
C LEU A 310 -4.94 -7.36 -0.29
N TYR A 311 -5.58 -6.79 0.74
CA TYR A 311 -7.03 -6.57 0.76
C TYR A 311 -7.50 -5.31 0.03
N LEU A 312 -6.62 -4.32 -0.12
CA LEU A 312 -6.93 -2.98 -0.63
C LEU A 312 -6.72 -2.85 -2.14
#